data_AF-A0A126ZA05-F1
#
_entry.id   AF-A0A126ZA05-F1
#
_cell.length_a   1.000
_cell.length_b   1.000
_cell.length_c   1.000
_cell.angle_alpha   90.00
_cell.angle_beta   90.00
_cell.angle_gamma   90.00
#
_symmetry.space_group_name_H-M   'P 1'
#
loop_
_entity.id
_entity.type
_entity.pdbx_description
1 polymer ?
#
loop_
_entity_poly.entity_id
_entity_poly.type
_entity_poly.pdbx_seq_one_letter_code
_entity_poly.pdbx_strand_id
1 'polypeptide(L)'
;MGSTFKRRVGEATQIVNVERSSRNGALAARFYINGSVYLPALDAVIGEPLIEDPDEPSCHVRLRPNDADPDARREYDVTLDTDADSLGAEIASDVTALLDMLDGLTTPQAAVAHLAGRRLAQYERVFGWYLSQNELDLASRFVKSLHAEFGGERRWAIFAGRLDDVARRVRGDISCREWVG
;
A
#
# COMPACT_ATOMS: atom_id res chain seq x y z
N MET A 1 -8.55 18.55 8.54
CA MET A 1 -7.79 18.58 7.28
C MET A 1 -6.31 18.74 7.58
N GLY A 2 -5.51 17.86 6.98
CA GLY A 2 -4.05 17.87 6.99
C GLY A 2 -3.47 18.57 5.77
N SER A 3 -2.15 18.67 5.69
CA SER A 3 -1.45 19.13 4.48
C SER A 3 -1.08 17.93 3.62
N THR A 4 -1.46 17.98 2.34
CA THR A 4 -1.17 16.93 1.36
C THR A 4 -0.22 17.44 0.29
N PHE A 5 0.83 16.68 0.01
CA PHE A 5 1.81 16.93 -1.03
C PHE A 5 1.78 15.78 -2.01
N LYS A 6 1.75 16.08 -3.32
CA LYS A 6 1.73 15.06 -4.38
C LYS A 6 2.87 15.32 -5.35
N ARG A 7 3.48 14.25 -5.85
CA ARG A 7 4.41 14.31 -6.99
C ARG A 7 4.19 13.11 -7.90
N ARG A 8 4.52 13.28 -9.17
CA ARG A 8 4.58 12.17 -10.14
C ARG A 8 6.04 11.81 -10.39
N VAL A 9 6.37 10.53 -10.25
CA VAL A 9 7.72 10.00 -10.47
C VAL A 9 7.60 8.67 -11.20
N GLY A 10 8.13 8.61 -12.42
CA GLY A 10 7.91 7.46 -13.30
C GLY A 10 6.43 7.23 -13.59
N GLU A 11 5.95 6.02 -13.32
CA GLU A 11 4.54 5.62 -13.48
C GLU A 11 3.69 5.90 -12.23
N ALA A 12 4.33 6.27 -11.12
CA ALA A 12 3.68 6.44 -9.83
C ALA A 12 3.24 7.89 -9.59
N THR A 13 2.06 8.03 -8.98
CA THR A 13 1.71 9.23 -8.21
C THR A 13 2.00 8.93 -6.74
N GLN A 14 2.94 9.68 -6.15
CA GLN A 14 3.31 9.58 -4.74
C GLN A 14 2.67 10.71 -3.96
N ILE A 15 2.19 10.40 -2.76
CA ILE A 15 1.49 11.32 -1.87
C ILE A 15 2.14 11.27 -0.50
N VAL A 16 2.42 12.43 0.10
CA VAL A 16 2.74 12.57 1.52
C VAL A 16 1.67 13.42 2.17
N ASN A 17 1.07 12.91 3.25
CA ASN A 17 -0.01 13.58 3.98
C ASN A 17 0.36 13.73 5.45
N VAL A 18 0.25 14.95 5.97
CA VAL A 18 0.38 15.27 7.39
C VAL A 18 -1.01 15.34 8.00
N GLU A 19 -1.44 14.24 8.62
CA GLU A 19 -2.81 14.06 9.11
C GLU A 19 -2.92 14.38 10.60
N ARG A 20 -3.80 15.32 10.95
CA ARG A 20 -4.11 15.62 12.35
C ARG A 20 -4.98 14.52 12.97
N SER A 21 -4.65 14.12 14.19
CA SER A 21 -5.53 13.28 15.00
C SER A 21 -6.84 13.98 15.32
N SER A 22 -7.93 13.21 15.45
CA SER A 22 -9.27 13.72 15.75
C SER A 22 -9.45 14.24 17.17
N ARG A 23 -8.49 13.99 18.07
CA ARG A 23 -8.56 14.32 19.50
C ARG A 23 -7.62 15.45 19.94
N ASN A 24 -7.26 16.35 19.03
CA ASN A 24 -6.40 17.49 19.35
C ASN A 24 -7.13 18.52 20.22
N GLY A 25 -6.42 19.11 21.18
CA GLY A 25 -6.96 20.11 22.10
C GLY A 25 -5.98 21.28 22.32
N ALA A 26 -6.33 22.16 23.25
CA ALA A 26 -5.55 23.38 23.50
C ALA A 26 -4.15 23.13 24.10
N LEU A 27 -3.94 21.98 24.76
CA LEU A 27 -2.71 21.68 25.51
C LEU A 27 -1.87 20.58 24.86
N ALA A 28 -2.45 19.82 23.93
CA ALA A 28 -1.78 18.73 23.26
C ALA A 28 -2.41 18.49 21.88
N ALA A 29 -1.56 18.19 20.90
CA ALA A 29 -1.95 17.80 19.56
C ALA A 29 -1.15 16.58 19.12
N ARG A 30 -1.78 15.73 18.32
CA ARG A 30 -1.14 14.61 17.65
C ARG A 30 -1.34 14.71 16.15
N PHE A 31 -0.33 14.26 15.40
CA PHE A 31 -0.46 14.08 13.97
C PHE A 31 0.33 12.86 13.48
N TYR A 32 0.04 12.46 12.25
CA TYR A 32 0.64 11.34 11.55
C TYR A 32 1.26 11.85 10.25
N ILE A 33 2.35 11.23 9.82
CA ILE A 33 2.89 11.38 8.48
C ILE A 33 2.61 10.07 7.75
N ASN A 34 1.88 10.15 6.65
CA ASN A 34 1.54 9.00 5.82
C ASN A 34 2.13 9.21 4.42
N GLY A 35 2.72 8.17 3.85
CA GLY A 35 3.17 8.12 2.46
C GLY A 35 2.34 7.12 1.67
N SER A 36 2.01 7.44 0.42
CA SER A 36 1.19 6.55 -0.41
C SER A 36 1.59 6.58 -1.87
N VAL A 37 1.35 5.46 -2.57
CA VAL A 37 1.68 5.28 -3.98
C VAL A 37 0.47 4.76 -4.75
N TYR A 38 0.08 5.50 -5.78
CA TYR A 38 -0.88 5.08 -6.78
C TYR A 38 -0.16 4.74 -8.09
N LEU A 39 -0.52 3.60 -8.69
CA LEU A 39 0.07 3.08 -9.93
C LEU A 39 -1.07 2.61 -10.83
N PRO A 40 -1.46 3.40 -11.85
CA PRO A 40 -2.63 3.11 -12.69
C PRO A 40 -2.62 1.71 -13.31
N ALA A 41 -1.44 1.17 -13.61
CA ALA A 41 -1.29 -0.18 -14.17
C ALA A 41 -1.87 -1.28 -13.27
N LEU A 42 -1.84 -1.10 -11.94
CA LEU A 42 -2.39 -2.10 -11.01
C LEU A 42 -3.92 -2.14 -11.04
N ASP A 43 -4.59 -1.01 -11.21
CA ASP A 43 -6.03 -0.95 -11.45
C ASP A 43 -6.39 -1.49 -12.84
N ALA A 44 -5.64 -1.08 -13.86
CA ALA A 44 -5.88 -1.50 -15.25
C ALA A 44 -5.88 -3.03 -15.41
N VAL A 45 -4.97 -3.71 -14.72
CA VAL A 45 -4.86 -5.18 -14.74
C VAL A 45 -6.14 -5.88 -14.30
N ILE A 46 -6.82 -5.35 -13.28
CA ILE A 46 -8.09 -5.93 -12.78
C ILE A 46 -9.31 -5.22 -13.36
N GLY A 47 -9.11 -4.17 -14.16
CA GLY A 47 -10.18 -3.42 -14.81
C GLY A 47 -10.90 -2.41 -13.96
N GLU A 48 -10.27 -1.99 -12.87
CA GLU A 48 -10.81 -0.92 -12.05
C GLU A 48 -10.66 0.42 -12.78
N PRO A 49 -11.56 1.38 -12.56
CA PRO A 49 -11.44 2.72 -13.13
C PRO A 49 -10.13 3.39 -12.69
N LEU A 50 -9.45 4.05 -13.63
CA LEU A 50 -8.25 4.81 -13.33
C LEU A 50 -8.60 6.14 -12.65
N ILE A 51 -7.78 6.53 -11.68
CA ILE A 51 -7.97 7.76 -10.92
C ILE A 51 -6.93 8.78 -11.37
N GLU A 52 -7.39 9.87 -11.99
CA GLU A 52 -6.49 10.90 -12.55
C GLU A 52 -5.75 11.69 -11.45
N ASP A 53 -6.43 12.01 -10.36
CA ASP A 53 -5.86 12.71 -9.20
C ASP A 53 -6.09 11.91 -7.90
N PRO A 54 -5.30 10.85 -7.64
CA PRO A 54 -5.50 9.99 -6.50
C PRO A 54 -5.26 10.75 -5.19
N ASP A 55 -6.04 10.39 -4.17
CA ASP A 55 -5.84 10.76 -2.79
C ASP A 55 -5.23 9.59 -1.99
N GLU A 56 -4.97 9.82 -0.71
CA GLU A 56 -4.32 8.81 0.15
C GLU A 56 -5.12 7.49 0.24
N PRO A 57 -6.46 7.50 0.42
CA PRO A 57 -7.27 6.28 0.45
C PRO A 57 -7.34 5.50 -0.87
N SER A 58 -7.21 6.17 -2.01
CA SER A 58 -7.25 5.51 -3.33
C SER A 58 -5.92 4.87 -3.75
N CYS A 59 -4.83 5.18 -3.05
CA CYS A 59 -3.52 4.60 -3.33
C CYS A 59 -3.44 3.10 -2.99
N HIS A 60 -2.57 2.38 -3.70
CA HIS A 60 -2.38 0.94 -3.52
C HIS A 60 -1.43 0.64 -2.37
N VAL A 61 -0.29 1.33 -2.35
CA VAL A 61 0.68 1.24 -1.26
C VAL A 61 0.42 2.39 -0.29
N ARG A 62 0.41 2.08 1.00
CA ARG A 62 0.25 3.02 2.11
C ARG A 62 1.32 2.71 3.16
N LEU A 63 2.04 3.73 3.57
CA LEU A 63 3.25 3.68 4.37
C LEU A 63 3.23 4.76 5.45
N ARG A 64 4.05 4.56 6.46
CA ARG A 64 4.46 5.55 7.46
C ARG A 64 5.99 5.59 7.52
N PRO A 65 6.59 6.64 8.11
CA PRO A 65 8.04 6.66 8.34
C PRO A 65 8.55 5.39 9.00
N ASN A 66 7.81 4.86 9.99
CA ASN A 66 8.17 3.63 10.69
C ASN A 66 8.11 2.34 9.84
N ASP A 67 7.55 2.38 8.62
CA ASP A 67 7.64 1.29 7.65
C ASP A 67 8.98 1.34 6.88
N ALA A 68 9.59 2.52 6.76
CA ALA A 68 10.87 2.75 6.09
C ALA A 68 12.06 2.58 7.04
N ASP A 69 11.90 3.07 8.28
CA ASP A 69 12.89 2.97 9.35
C ASP A 69 12.21 2.52 10.65
N PRO A 70 12.54 1.35 11.22
CA PRO A 70 11.94 0.89 12.47
C PRO A 70 12.11 1.84 13.67
N ASP A 71 13.11 2.72 13.65
CA ASP A 71 13.37 3.69 14.71
C ASP A 71 12.55 4.99 14.52
N ALA A 72 11.98 5.21 13.33
CA ALA A 72 11.15 6.38 13.04
C ALA A 72 9.81 6.34 13.77
N ARG A 73 9.22 7.52 13.99
CA ARG A 73 7.96 7.63 14.73
C ARG A 73 6.78 7.14 13.91
N ARG A 74 5.87 6.46 14.60
CA ARG A 74 4.54 6.11 14.07
C ARG A 74 3.53 7.27 14.15
N GLU A 75 3.74 8.16 15.12
CA GLU A 75 2.91 9.33 15.41
C GLU A 75 3.73 10.38 16.17
N TYR A 76 3.36 11.65 16.03
CA TYR A 76 4.06 12.78 16.64
C TYR A 76 3.12 13.49 17.59
N ASP A 77 3.55 13.63 18.84
CA ASP A 77 2.84 14.34 19.88
C ASP A 77 3.50 15.71 20.11
N VAL A 78 2.67 16.74 20.21
CA VAL A 78 3.07 18.11 20.50
C VAL A 78 2.31 18.55 21.75
N THR A 79 3.05 18.95 22.77
CA THR A 79 2.57 19.52 24.03
C THR A 79 3.17 20.91 24.24
N LEU A 80 2.79 21.58 25.33
CA LEU A 80 3.39 22.87 25.71
C LEU A 80 4.89 22.79 25.99
N ASP A 81 5.39 21.60 26.34
CA ASP A 81 6.79 21.37 26.70
C ASP A 81 7.63 20.82 25.54
N THR A 82 7.04 20.72 24.34
CA THR A 82 7.73 20.18 23.17
C THR A 82 8.77 21.18 22.66
N ASP A 83 10.03 20.74 22.57
CA ASP A 83 11.07 21.48 21.88
C ASP A 83 10.86 21.40 20.36
N ALA A 84 10.52 22.53 19.76
CA ALA A 84 10.19 22.62 18.35
C ALA A 84 11.37 22.27 17.43
N ASP A 85 12.60 22.61 17.83
CA ASP A 85 13.78 22.36 17.01
C ASP A 85 14.13 20.87 16.98
N SER A 86 14.13 20.22 18.14
CA SER A 86 14.34 18.76 18.24
C SER A 86 13.26 17.98 17.49
N LEU A 87 11.98 18.35 17.66
CA LEU A 87 10.88 17.71 16.92
C LEU A 87 11.00 17.94 15.41
N GLY A 88 11.39 19.15 14.99
CA GLY A 88 11.60 19.48 13.58
C GLY A 88 12.69 18.62 12.94
N ALA A 89 13.80 18.40 13.63
CA ALA A 89 14.89 17.55 13.16
C ALA A 89 14.46 16.07 13.04
N GLU A 90 13.72 15.57 14.03
CA GLU A 90 13.16 14.20 14.02
C GLU A 90 12.20 14.00 12.83
N ILE A 91 11.26 14.92 12.64
CA ILE A 91 10.32 14.88 11.50
C ILE A 91 11.08 14.94 10.17
N ALA A 92 12.11 15.78 10.05
CA ALA A 92 12.87 15.89 8.81
C ALA A 92 13.58 14.58 8.46
N SER A 93 14.17 13.91 9.47
CA SER A 93 14.79 12.59 9.30
C SER A 93 13.76 11.54 8.86
N ASP A 94 12.64 11.46 9.58
CA ASP A 94 11.57 10.50 9.32
C ASP A 94 10.92 10.68 7.93
N VAL A 95 10.70 11.94 7.52
CA VAL A 95 10.20 12.27 6.18
C VAL A 95 11.22 11.89 5.11
N THR A 96 12.52 12.10 5.36
CA THR A 96 13.57 11.71 4.42
C THR A 96 13.57 10.21 4.19
N ALA A 97 13.55 9.41 5.27
CA ALA A 97 13.47 7.95 5.17
C ALA A 97 12.20 7.49 4.42
N LEU A 98 11.06 8.12 4.69
CA LEU A 98 9.82 7.84 3.97
C LEU A 98 9.94 8.15 2.46
N LEU A 99 10.53 9.29 2.10
CA LEU A 99 10.73 9.69 0.71
C LEU A 99 11.66 8.72 -0.03
N ASP A 100 12.75 8.29 0.60
CA ASP A 100 13.68 7.31 0.04
C ASP A 100 12.97 5.97 -0.25
N MET A 101 12.11 5.51 0.67
CA MET A 101 11.30 4.32 0.46
C MET A 101 10.29 4.50 -0.69
N LEU A 102 9.63 5.67 -0.77
CA LEU A 102 8.71 5.99 -1.86
C LEU A 102 9.41 6.00 -3.23
N ASP A 103 10.64 6.49 -3.30
CA ASP A 103 11.44 6.52 -4.53
C ASP A 103 11.80 5.12 -5.04
N GLY A 104 11.80 4.11 -4.16
CA GLY A 104 11.88 2.69 -4.55
C GLY A 104 10.60 2.12 -5.16
N LEU A 105 9.47 2.82 -5.11
CA LEU A 105 8.13 2.32 -5.47
C LEU A 105 7.55 3.01 -6.70
N THR A 106 8.39 3.31 -7.69
CA THR A 106 8.02 4.10 -8.88
C THR A 106 7.50 3.27 -10.06
N THR A 107 7.49 1.94 -9.93
CA THR A 107 7.05 0.99 -10.97
C THR A 107 6.04 -0.02 -10.41
N PRO A 108 5.15 -0.59 -11.24
CA PRO A 108 4.23 -1.64 -10.83
C PRO A 108 4.96 -2.87 -10.24
N GLN A 109 6.07 -3.29 -10.84
CA GLN A 109 6.85 -4.45 -10.38
C GLN A 109 7.39 -4.25 -8.97
N ALA A 110 7.96 -3.07 -8.67
CA ALA A 110 8.46 -2.75 -7.34
C ALA A 110 7.33 -2.69 -6.30
N ALA A 111 6.19 -2.09 -6.66
CA ALA A 111 5.02 -2.04 -5.78
C ALA A 111 4.42 -3.43 -5.53
N VAL A 112 4.34 -4.30 -6.55
CA VAL A 112 3.86 -5.67 -6.39
C VAL A 112 4.79 -6.49 -5.52
N ALA A 113 6.11 -6.37 -5.70
CA ALA A 113 7.07 -7.02 -4.82
C ALA A 113 6.90 -6.59 -3.36
N HIS A 114 6.68 -5.30 -3.12
CA HIS A 114 6.38 -4.77 -1.78
C HIS A 114 5.04 -5.28 -1.22
N LEU A 115 3.98 -5.28 -2.03
CA LEU A 115 2.62 -5.68 -1.63
C LEU A 115 2.47 -7.20 -1.44
N ALA A 116 3.22 -8.02 -2.16
CA ALA A 116 3.14 -9.48 -2.06
C ALA A 116 3.44 -10.01 -0.65
N GLY A 117 4.24 -9.28 0.14
CA GLY A 117 4.47 -9.56 1.56
C GLY A 117 3.30 -9.18 2.48
N ARG A 118 2.39 -8.31 2.02
CA ARG A 118 1.27 -7.73 2.77
C ARG A 118 -0.05 -8.36 2.32
N ARG A 119 -0.22 -9.66 2.63
CA ARG A 119 -1.24 -10.59 2.11
C ARG A 119 -2.66 -10.06 1.90
N LEU A 120 -3.23 -9.28 2.81
CA LEU A 120 -4.60 -8.76 2.65
C LEU A 120 -4.68 -7.46 1.84
N ALA A 121 -3.58 -6.72 1.74
CA ALA A 121 -3.54 -5.45 1.02
C ALA A 121 -3.39 -5.73 -0.47
N GLN A 122 -4.35 -5.28 -1.28
CA GLN A 122 -4.27 -5.29 -2.74
C GLN A 122 -4.02 -6.68 -3.38
N TYR A 123 -4.45 -7.77 -2.72
CA TYR A 123 -4.18 -9.14 -3.19
C TYR A 123 -4.72 -9.42 -4.60
N GLU A 124 -5.86 -8.83 -4.98
CA GLU A 124 -6.43 -8.93 -6.32
C GLU A 124 -5.48 -8.33 -7.38
N ARG A 125 -4.87 -7.18 -7.07
CA ARG A 125 -3.92 -6.48 -7.95
C ARG A 125 -2.58 -7.20 -8.05
N VAL A 126 -2.04 -7.69 -6.93
CA VAL A 126 -0.81 -8.52 -6.91
C VAL A 126 -1.01 -9.78 -7.76
N PHE A 127 -2.13 -10.48 -7.54
CA PHE A 127 -2.45 -11.69 -8.28
C PHE A 127 -2.64 -11.42 -9.77
N GLY A 128 -3.47 -10.43 -10.11
CA GLY A 128 -3.70 -10.03 -11.50
C GLY A 128 -2.41 -9.61 -12.20
N TRP A 129 -1.51 -8.93 -11.49
CA TRP A 129 -0.23 -8.51 -12.05
C TRP A 129 0.60 -9.72 -12.47
N TYR A 130 0.81 -10.69 -11.57
CA TYR A 130 1.53 -11.92 -11.92
C TYR A 130 0.92 -12.66 -13.11
N LEU A 131 -0.42 -12.74 -13.19
CA LEU A 131 -1.09 -13.33 -14.35
C LEU A 131 -0.83 -12.55 -15.64
N SER A 132 -0.88 -11.22 -15.59
CA SER A 132 -0.67 -10.35 -16.75
C SER A 132 0.76 -10.44 -17.30
N GLN A 133 1.73 -10.70 -16.42
CA GLN A 133 3.14 -10.89 -16.77
C GLN A 133 3.48 -12.35 -17.12
N ASN A 134 2.49 -13.24 -17.17
CA ASN A 134 2.67 -14.68 -17.37
C ASN A 134 3.58 -15.35 -16.32
N GLU A 135 3.64 -14.80 -15.11
CA GLU A 135 4.44 -15.30 -13.98
C GLU A 135 3.65 -16.32 -13.15
N LEU A 136 3.25 -17.42 -13.77
CA LEU A 136 2.34 -18.41 -13.17
C LEU A 136 2.90 -19.04 -11.87
N ASP A 137 4.21 -19.23 -11.78
CA ASP A 137 4.84 -19.76 -10.57
C ASP A 137 4.76 -18.79 -9.38
N LEU A 138 4.82 -17.48 -9.63
CA LEU A 138 4.64 -16.46 -8.59
C LEU A 138 3.15 -16.36 -8.23
N ALA A 139 2.27 -16.37 -9.22
CA ALA A 139 0.83 -16.38 -9.03
C ALA A 139 0.37 -17.56 -8.16
N SER A 140 0.81 -18.78 -8.48
CA SER A 140 0.48 -19.99 -7.72
C SER A 140 1.03 -19.95 -6.30
N ARG A 141 2.30 -19.55 -6.12
CA ARG A 141 2.89 -19.40 -4.78
C ARG A 141 2.16 -18.36 -3.93
N PHE A 142 1.75 -17.25 -4.52
CA PHE A 142 0.99 -16.21 -3.84
C PHE A 142 -0.38 -16.72 -3.39
N VAL A 143 -1.16 -17.38 -4.26
CA VAL A 143 -2.46 -17.95 -3.88
C VAL A 143 -2.32 -19.02 -2.79
N LYS A 144 -1.30 -19.88 -2.89
CA LYS A 144 -1.00 -20.88 -1.85
C LYS A 144 -0.68 -20.25 -0.50
N SER A 145 0.07 -19.14 -0.48
CA SER A 145 0.41 -18.45 0.77
C SER A 145 -0.80 -17.73 1.39
N LEU A 146 -1.72 -17.22 0.58
CA LEU A 146 -3.01 -16.71 1.04
C LEU A 146 -3.88 -17.83 1.62
N HIS A 147 -3.97 -18.96 0.93
CA HIS A 147 -4.75 -20.11 1.39
C HIS A 147 -4.18 -20.73 2.67
N ALA A 148 -2.86 -20.81 2.81
CA ALA A 148 -2.23 -21.32 4.02
C ALA A 148 -2.62 -20.50 5.28
N GLU A 149 -2.85 -19.20 5.14
CA GLU A 149 -3.24 -18.33 6.26
C GLU A 149 -4.75 -18.24 6.47
N PHE A 150 -5.51 -18.08 5.38
CA PHE A 150 -6.93 -17.77 5.47
C PHE A 150 -7.85 -18.93 5.04
N GLY A 151 -7.32 -20.01 4.49
CA GLY A 151 -8.09 -21.09 3.86
C GLY A 151 -9.07 -21.80 4.80
N GLY A 152 -8.72 -21.88 6.09
CA GLY A 152 -9.61 -22.41 7.13
C GLY A 152 -10.72 -21.46 7.56
N GLU A 153 -10.73 -20.22 7.07
CA GLU A 153 -11.66 -19.19 7.48
C GLU A 153 -12.84 -19.04 6.53
N ARG A 154 -14.02 -18.66 7.05
CA ARG A 154 -15.21 -18.36 6.24
C ARG A 154 -14.96 -17.30 5.16
N ARG A 155 -14.03 -16.38 5.40
CA ARG A 155 -13.68 -15.31 4.45
C ARG A 155 -12.94 -15.83 3.21
N TRP A 156 -12.36 -17.04 3.25
CA TRP A 156 -11.64 -17.61 2.11
C TRP A 156 -12.53 -17.73 0.87
N ALA A 157 -13.79 -18.15 1.04
CA ALA A 157 -14.71 -18.28 -0.09
C ALA A 157 -14.90 -16.95 -0.85
N ILE A 158 -14.84 -15.82 -0.14
CA ILE A 158 -14.91 -14.48 -0.73
C ILE A 158 -13.62 -14.15 -1.47
N PHE A 159 -12.46 -14.42 -0.87
CA PHE A 159 -11.16 -14.18 -1.49
C PHE A 159 -10.96 -15.03 -2.74
N ALA A 160 -11.25 -16.34 -2.66
CA ALA A 160 -11.16 -17.25 -3.79
C ALA A 160 -12.09 -16.83 -4.93
N GLY A 161 -13.33 -16.43 -4.64
CA GLY A 161 -14.26 -15.94 -5.66
C GLY A 161 -13.72 -14.70 -6.41
N ARG A 162 -13.13 -13.75 -5.68
CA ARG A 162 -12.48 -12.57 -6.27
C ARG A 162 -11.23 -12.92 -7.09
N LEU A 163 -10.40 -13.84 -6.61
CA LEU A 163 -9.26 -14.34 -7.37
C LEU A 163 -9.69 -15.06 -8.66
N ASP A 164 -10.79 -15.82 -8.62
CA ASP A 164 -11.37 -16.44 -9.82
C ASP A 164 -11.84 -15.38 -10.83
N ASP A 165 -12.46 -14.30 -10.36
CA ASP A 165 -12.90 -13.18 -11.22
C ASP A 165 -11.71 -12.48 -11.88
N VAL A 166 -10.63 -12.25 -11.12
CA VAL A 166 -9.36 -11.73 -11.66
C VAL A 166 -8.76 -12.69 -12.68
N ALA A 167 -8.68 -13.99 -12.39
CA ALA A 167 -8.12 -14.98 -13.31
C ALA A 167 -8.91 -15.06 -14.63
N ARG A 168 -10.23 -15.06 -14.54
CA ARG A 168 -11.12 -15.07 -15.71
C ARG A 168 -10.91 -13.84 -16.59
N ARG A 169 -10.71 -12.68 -15.96
CA ARG A 169 -10.48 -11.42 -16.65
C ARG A 169 -9.11 -11.39 -17.35
N VAL A 170 -8.05 -11.74 -16.64
CA VAL A 170 -6.68 -11.54 -17.13
C VAL A 170 -6.28 -12.63 -18.11
N ARG A 171 -6.69 -13.89 -17.88
CA ARG A 171 -6.22 -15.04 -18.65
C ARG A 171 -7.31 -16.00 -19.12
N GLY A 172 -8.46 -16.07 -18.44
CA GLY A 172 -9.62 -16.85 -18.89
C GLY A 172 -9.47 -18.38 -18.85
N ASP A 173 -8.24 -18.88 -18.90
CA ASP A 173 -7.85 -20.30 -18.92
C ASP A 173 -7.36 -20.82 -17.56
N ILE A 174 -7.34 -19.97 -16.53
CA ILE A 174 -6.78 -20.28 -15.20
C ILE A 174 -7.91 -20.29 -14.15
N SER A 175 -7.89 -21.30 -13.28
CA SER A 175 -8.67 -21.33 -12.04
C SER A 175 -7.71 -21.41 -10.85
N CYS A 176 -7.68 -20.38 -10.01
CA CYS A 176 -6.75 -20.34 -8.87
C CYS A 176 -7.01 -21.46 -7.85
N ARG A 177 -8.23 -22.03 -7.85
CA ARG A 177 -8.63 -23.14 -6.99
C ARG A 177 -7.85 -24.42 -7.28
N GLU A 178 -7.41 -24.62 -8.51
CA GLU A 178 -6.61 -25.79 -8.90
C GLU A 178 -5.23 -25.82 -8.23
N TRP A 179 -4.77 -24.69 -7.69
CA TRP A 179 -3.47 -24.61 -7.01
C TRP A 179 -3.54 -24.86 -5.51
N VAL A 180 -4.74 -24.89 -4.93
CA VAL A 180 -4.95 -25.05 -3.48
C VAL A 180 -5.77 -26.29 -3.13
N GLY A 181 -6.19 -27.05 -4.14
CA GLY A 181 -6.85 -28.35 -4.02
C GLY A 181 -5.89 -29.50 -3.77
#